data_AF-A0A958QSC7-F1
#
_entry.id   AF-A0A958QSC7-F1
#
_cell.length_a   1.000
_cell.length_b   1.000
_cell.length_c   1.000
_cell.angle_alpha   90.00
_cell.angle_beta   90.00
_cell.angle_gamma   90.00
#
_symmetry.space_group_name_H-M   'P 1'
#
loop_
_entity.id
_entity.type
_entity.pdbx_description
1 polymer ?
#
loop_
_entity_poly.entity_id
_entity_poly.type
_entity_poly.pdbx_seq_one_letter_code
_entity_poly.pdbx_strand_id
1 'polypeptide(L)'
;IDSLEALVAIDVNSGKATAGGDIEETAYKTNLEAVDEIARQLRLRDLGGLIVVDFIDMLDRRHKAQVEKQMRDAVRLDKARIEVGRLSKFGLLEMSRQRLRASLSSQSHIKCQYCAGSGKVKNPELVALEVLRKIQAAVIVGHVSLVKARLAPAAALFLLNNKKFELASLENEYDTRVYILADGRLRADEYQFEMEHKRKISPSTTSTPKGTNNSHGDDDSSPSESDEPSDQEEASPA
;
A
#
# COMPACT_ATOMS: atom_id res chain seq x y z
N ILE A 1 -15.38 3.61 16.65
CA ILE A 1 -14.78 2.30 16.95
C ILE A 1 -13.93 1.91 15.76
N ASP A 2 -12.62 1.99 15.91
CA ASP A 2 -11.65 1.74 14.86
C ASP A 2 -10.75 0.58 15.28
N SER A 3 -10.75 -0.49 14.48
CA SER A 3 -9.87 -1.64 14.72
C SER A 3 -8.56 -1.42 13.98
N LEU A 4 -7.48 -1.27 14.73
CA LEU A 4 -6.12 -1.16 14.22
C LEU A 4 -5.40 -2.52 14.32
N GLU A 5 -4.13 -2.55 13.94
CA GLU A 5 -3.34 -3.77 13.91
C GLU A 5 -3.17 -4.40 15.31
N ALA A 6 -2.80 -3.59 16.30
CA ALA A 6 -2.49 -4.06 17.65
C ALA A 6 -3.63 -3.84 18.67
N LEU A 7 -4.52 -2.87 18.41
CA LEU A 7 -5.54 -2.44 19.36
C LEU A 7 -6.84 -2.01 18.69
N VAL A 8 -7.90 -1.91 19.49
CA VAL A 8 -9.17 -1.29 19.10
C VAL A 8 -9.28 0.06 19.80
N ALA A 9 -9.45 1.13 19.02
CA ALA A 9 -9.68 2.47 19.53
C ALA A 9 -11.18 2.80 19.50
N ILE A 10 -11.68 3.41 20.57
CA ILE A 10 -13.07 3.84 20.69
C ILE A 10 -13.07 5.31 21.10
N ASP A 11 -13.71 6.13 20.30
CA ASP A 11 -13.87 7.56 20.53
C ASP A 11 -15.33 7.88 20.88
N VAL A 12 -15.54 8.70 21.92
CA VAL A 12 -16.87 9.08 22.43
C VAL A 12 -17.12 10.55 22.13
N ASN A 13 -18.22 10.83 21.42
CA ASN A 13 -18.60 12.18 21.04
C ASN A 13 -19.99 12.54 21.54
N SER A 14 -20.17 13.73 22.11
CA SER A 14 -21.47 14.26 22.55
C SER A 14 -22.31 14.84 21.41
N GLY A 15 -21.76 14.93 20.20
CA GLY A 15 -22.45 15.43 19.01
C GLY A 15 -22.98 16.86 19.21
N LYS A 16 -24.27 17.10 18.89
CA LYS A 16 -24.91 18.43 18.98
C LYS A 16 -25.52 18.76 20.36
N ALA A 17 -25.30 17.93 21.38
CA ALA A 17 -25.93 18.11 22.70
C ALA A 17 -25.39 19.31 23.51
N THR A 18 -24.45 20.09 22.97
CA THR A 18 -23.76 21.19 23.65
C THR A 18 -24.51 22.53 23.68
N ALA A 19 -25.77 22.58 23.23
CA ALA A 19 -26.55 23.81 23.20
C ALA A 19 -27.17 24.14 24.57
N GLY A 20 -26.39 24.75 25.46
CA GLY A 20 -26.90 25.60 26.56
C GLY A 20 -27.00 25.01 27.96
N GLY A 21 -26.55 23.77 28.18
CA GLY A 21 -26.48 23.14 29.51
C GLY A 21 -25.08 23.15 30.14
N ASP A 22 -24.97 22.65 31.37
CA ASP A 22 -23.68 22.36 32.00
C ASP A 22 -22.92 21.31 31.16
N ILE A 23 -21.81 21.74 30.57
CA ILE A 23 -20.97 20.93 29.67
C ILE A 23 -20.42 19.72 30.41
N GLU A 24 -20.10 19.87 31.69
CA GLU A 24 -19.50 18.80 32.49
C GLU A 24 -20.52 17.68 32.79
N GLU A 25 -21.74 18.05 33.16
CA GLU A 25 -22.83 17.09 33.36
C GLU A 25 -23.20 16.37 32.05
N THR A 26 -23.17 17.09 30.92
CA THR A 26 -23.43 16.51 29.60
C THR A 26 -22.35 15.50 29.21
N ALA A 27 -21.07 15.83 29.45
CA ALA A 27 -19.95 14.92 29.22
C ALA A 27 -20.07 13.66 30.09
N TYR A 28 -20.37 13.83 31.38
CA TYR A 28 -20.54 12.71 32.30
C TYR A 28 -21.67 11.77 31.87
N LYS A 29 -22.86 12.28 31.55
CA LYS A 29 -23.98 11.47 31.07
C LYS A 29 -23.67 10.75 29.75
N THR A 30 -23.08 11.46 28.80
CA THR A 30 -22.69 10.88 27.51
C THR A 30 -21.70 9.72 27.71
N ASN A 31 -20.72 9.89 28.60
CA ASN A 31 -19.76 8.85 28.91
C ASN A 31 -20.42 7.61 29.57
N LEU A 32 -21.41 7.79 30.44
CA LEU A 32 -22.16 6.67 31.02
C LEU A 32 -22.96 5.89 29.97
N GLU A 33 -23.66 6.59 29.08
CA GLU A 33 -24.38 5.95 27.97
C GLU A 33 -23.40 5.21 27.04
N ALA A 34 -22.25 5.84 26.78
CA ALA A 34 -21.21 5.23 25.97
C ALA A 34 -20.66 3.94 26.60
N VAL A 35 -20.50 3.87 27.92
CA VAL A 35 -20.04 2.65 28.61
C VAL A 35 -20.95 1.46 28.30
N ASP A 36 -22.26 1.63 28.43
CA ASP A 36 -23.21 0.54 28.21
C ASP A 36 -23.19 0.06 26.75
N GLU A 37 -23.09 1.01 25.81
CA GLU A 37 -23.00 0.71 24.38
C GLU A 37 -21.67 0.06 24.00
N ILE A 38 -20.54 0.51 24.58
CA ILE A 38 -19.23 -0.09 24.38
C ILE A 38 -19.27 -1.55 24.85
N ALA A 39 -19.71 -1.81 26.08
CA ALA A 39 -19.79 -3.17 26.61
C ALA A 39 -20.67 -4.07 25.72
N ARG A 40 -21.78 -3.55 25.21
CA ARG A 40 -22.65 -4.26 24.25
C ARG A 40 -21.94 -4.55 22.93
N GLN A 41 -21.26 -3.57 22.34
CA GLN A 41 -20.55 -3.71 21.06
C GLN A 41 -19.36 -4.66 21.14
N LEU A 42 -18.63 -4.69 22.26
CA LEU A 42 -17.55 -5.65 22.50
C LEU A 42 -18.05 -7.09 22.36
N ARG A 43 -19.20 -7.40 22.95
CA ARG A 43 -19.84 -8.72 22.85
C ARG A 43 -20.36 -9.02 21.45
N LEU A 44 -21.07 -8.07 20.84
CA LEU A 44 -21.71 -8.29 19.54
C LEU A 44 -20.68 -8.48 18.42
N ARG A 45 -19.58 -7.72 18.44
CA ARG A 45 -18.55 -7.76 17.39
C ARG A 45 -17.41 -8.73 17.68
N ASP A 46 -17.43 -9.36 18.85
CA ASP A 46 -16.34 -10.14 19.43
C ASP A 46 -14.97 -9.42 19.33
N LEU A 47 -14.95 -8.16 19.76
CA LEU A 47 -13.73 -7.36 19.79
C LEU A 47 -12.84 -7.83 20.94
N GLY A 48 -11.56 -8.08 20.68
CA GLY A 48 -10.64 -8.52 21.73
C GLY A 48 -9.20 -8.15 21.43
N GLY A 49 -8.34 -8.37 22.40
CA GLY A 49 -7.00 -7.79 22.50
C GLY A 49 -7.02 -6.54 23.38
N LEU A 50 -6.09 -5.63 23.11
CA LEU A 50 -6.04 -4.32 23.76
C LEU A 50 -7.12 -3.41 23.18
N ILE A 51 -7.92 -2.80 24.05
CA ILE A 51 -8.96 -1.83 23.71
C ILE A 51 -8.66 -0.55 24.48
N VAL A 52 -8.71 0.58 23.79
CA VAL A 52 -8.51 1.91 24.35
C VAL A 52 -9.75 2.74 24.08
N VAL A 53 -10.31 3.33 25.13
CA VAL A 53 -11.48 4.20 25.06
C VAL A 53 -11.07 5.63 25.40
N ASP A 54 -11.31 6.55 24.47
CA ASP A 54 -11.19 7.98 24.65
C ASP A 54 -12.55 8.54 25.05
N PHE A 55 -12.73 8.77 26.34
CA PHE A 55 -13.95 9.36 26.89
C PHE A 55 -13.87 10.88 26.80
N ILE A 56 -15.03 11.56 26.77
CA ILE A 56 -15.07 13.01 26.83
C ILE A 56 -14.45 13.47 28.17
N ASP A 57 -13.59 14.48 28.10
CA ASP A 57 -12.92 15.02 29.28
C ASP A 57 -13.91 15.43 30.38
N MET A 58 -13.61 15.00 31.60
CA MET A 58 -14.33 15.36 32.83
C MET A 58 -13.35 16.02 33.80
N LEU A 59 -13.77 17.04 34.55
CA LEU A 59 -12.90 17.69 35.54
C LEU A 59 -13.06 17.03 36.91
N ASP A 60 -14.29 16.69 37.30
CA ASP A 60 -14.59 16.02 38.55
C ASP A 60 -14.06 14.57 38.56
N ARG A 61 -13.26 14.27 39.58
CA ARG A 61 -12.73 12.92 39.85
C ARG A 61 -13.85 11.94 40.20
N ARG A 62 -14.96 12.40 40.76
CA ARG A 62 -16.13 11.57 41.08
C ARG A 62 -16.76 11.03 39.81
N HIS A 63 -16.95 11.87 38.79
CA HIS A 63 -17.46 11.46 37.48
C HIS A 63 -16.54 10.42 36.82
N LYS A 64 -15.22 10.65 36.83
CA LYS A 64 -14.23 9.66 36.34
C LYS A 64 -14.36 8.31 37.04
N ALA A 65 -14.40 8.31 38.38
CA ALA A 65 -14.51 7.08 39.16
C ALA A 65 -15.84 6.34 38.92
N GLN A 66 -16.93 7.07 38.68
CA GLN A 66 -18.23 6.50 38.35
C GLN A 66 -18.25 5.86 36.97
N VAL A 67 -17.69 6.52 35.95
CA VAL A 67 -17.53 5.95 34.60
C VAL A 67 -16.68 4.68 34.63
N GLU A 68 -15.54 4.69 35.33
CA GLU A 68 -14.71 3.49 35.49
C GLU A 68 -15.45 2.34 36.19
N LYS A 69 -16.23 2.66 37.24
CA LYS A 69 -17.01 1.67 37.98
C LYS A 69 -18.10 1.08 37.09
N GLN A 70 -18.85 1.94 36.39
CA GLN A 70 -19.88 1.51 35.44
C GLN A 70 -19.27 0.63 34.35
N MET A 71 -18.08 0.96 33.85
CA MET A 71 -17.40 0.15 32.85
C MET A 71 -17.07 -1.24 33.36
N ARG A 72 -16.53 -1.35 34.59
CA ARG A 72 -16.31 -2.65 35.25
C ARG A 72 -17.60 -3.43 35.44
N ASP A 73 -18.69 -2.75 35.79
CA ASP A 73 -19.99 -3.36 36.04
C ASP A 73 -20.64 -3.86 34.72
N ALA A 74 -20.61 -3.06 33.65
CA ALA A 74 -21.23 -3.35 32.36
C ALA A 74 -20.58 -4.52 31.61
N VAL A 75 -19.28 -4.75 31.83
CA VAL A 75 -18.55 -5.87 31.22
C VAL A 75 -18.62 -7.17 32.03
N ARG A 76 -19.18 -7.18 33.26
CA ARG A 76 -19.25 -8.39 34.10
C ARG A 76 -20.03 -9.55 33.46
N LEU A 77 -21.00 -9.23 32.63
CA LEU A 77 -21.83 -10.22 31.93
C LEU A 77 -21.17 -10.77 30.65
N ASP A 78 -19.97 -10.28 30.30
CA ASP A 78 -19.23 -10.80 29.16
C ASP A 78 -18.69 -12.21 29.48
N LYS A 79 -18.72 -13.09 28.49
CA LYS A 79 -18.17 -14.45 28.58
C LYS A 79 -16.65 -14.44 28.50
N ALA A 80 -16.06 -13.44 27.83
CA ALA A 80 -14.62 -13.29 27.72
C ALA A 80 -14.04 -12.73 29.03
N ARG A 81 -12.84 -13.17 29.41
CA ARG A 81 -12.09 -12.52 30.49
C ARG A 81 -11.73 -11.10 30.06
N ILE A 82 -12.12 -10.13 30.89
CA ILE A 82 -11.87 -8.71 30.66
C ILE A 82 -11.14 -8.13 31.87
N GLU A 83 -10.07 -7.38 31.62
CA GLU A 83 -9.38 -6.59 32.63
C GLU A 83 -9.51 -5.11 32.26
N VAL A 84 -10.13 -4.35 33.16
CA VAL A 84 -10.37 -2.92 32.97
C VAL A 84 -9.39 -2.14 33.84
N GLY A 85 -8.59 -1.28 33.20
CA GLY A 85 -7.70 -0.35 33.87
C GLY A 85 -8.42 0.84 34.52
N ARG A 86 -7.65 1.87 34.85
CA ARG A 86 -8.17 3.18 35.27
C ARG A 86 -8.03 4.17 34.13
N LEU A 87 -8.75 5.28 34.21
CA LEU A 87 -8.52 6.44 33.33
C LEU A 87 -7.10 6.95 33.57
N SER A 88 -6.33 7.02 32.49
CA SER A 88 -4.97 7.53 32.48
C SER A 88 -4.94 9.03 32.74
N LYS A 89 -3.73 9.58 32.91
CA LYS A 89 -3.53 11.03 32.97
C LYS A 89 -4.00 11.75 31.69
N PHE A 90 -4.04 11.04 30.56
CA PHE A 90 -4.47 11.57 29.27
C PHE A 90 -5.96 11.36 28.98
N GLY A 91 -6.77 10.91 29.95
CA GLY A 91 -8.20 10.69 29.75
C GLY A 91 -8.56 9.35 29.10
N LEU A 92 -7.57 8.58 28.66
CA LEU A 92 -7.79 7.27 28.03
C LEU A 92 -8.04 6.17 29.07
N LEU A 93 -9.03 5.31 28.83
CA LEU A 93 -9.25 4.07 29.58
C LEU A 93 -8.72 2.89 28.76
N GLU A 94 -7.79 2.14 29.35
CA GLU A 94 -7.22 0.93 28.76
C GLU A 94 -7.91 -0.31 29.34
N MET A 95 -8.22 -1.28 28.48
CA MET A 95 -8.73 -2.58 28.90
C MET A 95 -8.24 -3.69 27.98
N SER A 96 -8.11 -4.89 28.53
CA SER A 96 -7.85 -6.11 27.75
C SER A 96 -9.10 -6.98 27.73
N ARG A 97 -9.41 -7.57 26.57
CA ARG A 97 -10.49 -8.56 26.44
C ARG A 97 -9.96 -9.79 25.72
N GLN A 98 -10.13 -10.96 26.32
CA GLN A 98 -9.74 -12.23 25.70
C GLN A 98 -10.51 -12.42 24.37
N ARG A 99 -9.79 -12.75 23.30
CA ARG A 99 -10.40 -13.13 22.01
C ARG A 99 -10.94 -14.56 22.12
N LEU A 100 -12.24 -14.74 21.94
CA LEU A 100 -12.87 -16.07 21.94
C LEU A 100 -12.97 -16.66 20.53
N ARG A 101 -13.23 -15.82 19.52
CA ARG A 101 -13.28 -16.20 18.11
C ARG A 101 -12.61 -15.13 17.24
N ALA A 102 -12.51 -15.41 15.94
CA ALA A 102 -12.17 -14.39 14.96
C ALA A 102 -13.28 -13.32 14.95
N SER A 103 -12.90 -12.04 14.91
CA SER A 103 -13.85 -10.92 15.01
C SER A 103 -14.89 -10.97 13.88
N LEU A 104 -16.10 -10.42 14.11
CA LEU A 104 -17.15 -10.42 13.09
C LEU A 104 -16.69 -9.81 11.76
N SER A 105 -15.90 -8.73 11.81
CA SER A 105 -15.36 -8.08 10.61
C SER A 105 -14.51 -9.04 9.79
N SER A 106 -13.64 -9.82 10.43
CA SER A 106 -12.79 -10.79 9.71
C SER A 106 -13.57 -11.92 9.02
N GLN A 107 -14.79 -12.22 9.49
CA GLN A 107 -15.65 -13.25 8.89
C GLN A 107 -16.57 -12.69 7.80
N SER A 108 -16.93 -11.40 7.88
CA SER A 108 -17.95 -10.79 7.02
C SER A 108 -17.41 -9.78 6.00
N HIS A 109 -16.18 -9.29 6.18
CA HIS A 109 -15.59 -8.25 5.35
C HIS A 109 -14.23 -8.69 4.79
N ILE A 110 -13.93 -8.25 3.57
CA ILE A 110 -12.60 -8.37 2.96
C ILE A 110 -11.86 -7.03 3.03
N LYS A 111 -10.52 -7.05 2.92
CA LYS A 111 -9.74 -5.81 2.86
C LYS A 111 -10.15 -4.97 1.65
N CYS A 112 -10.26 -3.65 1.86
CA CYS A 112 -10.60 -2.71 0.79
C CYS A 112 -9.55 -2.77 -0.32
N GLN A 113 -9.98 -3.01 -1.57
CA GLN A 113 -9.08 -3.14 -2.72
C GLN A 113 -8.41 -1.81 -3.11
N TYR A 114 -8.95 -0.67 -2.69
CA TYR A 114 -8.39 0.64 -3.03
C TYR A 114 -7.30 1.08 -2.05
N CYS A 115 -7.58 1.01 -0.74
CA CYS A 115 -6.71 1.53 0.31
C CYS A 115 -6.01 0.43 1.13
N ALA A 116 -6.24 -0.85 0.82
CA ALA A 116 -5.71 -2.00 1.56
C ALA A 116 -6.02 -1.99 3.07
N GLY A 117 -7.05 -1.26 3.49
CA GLY A 117 -7.43 -1.09 4.90
C GLY A 117 -6.87 0.16 5.57
N SER A 118 -6.11 1.02 4.88
CA SER A 118 -5.57 2.26 5.46
C SER A 118 -6.61 3.38 5.65
N GLY A 119 -7.76 3.27 4.97
CA GLY A 119 -8.78 4.33 4.93
C GLY A 119 -8.36 5.59 4.17
N LYS A 120 -7.19 5.59 3.53
CA LYS A 120 -6.62 6.73 2.80
C LYS A 120 -6.08 6.28 1.45
N VAL A 121 -6.21 7.13 0.44
CA VAL A 121 -5.64 6.90 -0.90
C VAL A 121 -4.56 7.94 -1.14
N LYS A 122 -3.45 7.53 -1.76
CA LYS A 122 -2.31 8.40 -2.03
C LYS A 122 -2.70 9.49 -3.03
N ASN A 123 -2.25 10.73 -2.80
CA ASN A 123 -2.48 11.83 -3.74
C ASN A 123 -1.80 11.49 -5.09
N PRO A 124 -2.54 11.56 -6.23
CA PRO A 124 -1.98 11.30 -7.56
C PRO A 124 -0.73 12.13 -7.88
N GLU A 125 -0.64 13.37 -7.39
CA GLU A 125 0.52 14.23 -7.59
C GLU A 125 1.77 13.65 -6.92
N LEU A 126 1.62 13.08 -5.72
CA LEU A 126 2.73 12.46 -5.01
C LEU A 126 3.24 11.22 -5.74
N VAL A 127 2.32 10.39 -6.26
CA VAL A 127 2.65 9.21 -7.07
C VAL A 127 3.36 9.63 -8.35
N ALA A 128 2.85 10.66 -9.03
CA ALA A 128 3.48 11.23 -10.21
C ALA A 128 4.93 11.69 -9.92
N LEU A 129 5.15 12.45 -8.84
CA LEU A 129 6.48 12.91 -8.46
C LEU A 129 7.44 11.78 -8.09
N GLU A 130 6.95 10.71 -7.45
CA GLU A 130 7.76 9.50 -7.19
C GLU A 130 8.19 8.83 -8.48
N VAL A 131 7.27 8.66 -9.43
CA VAL A 131 7.60 8.10 -10.74
C VAL A 131 8.58 9.01 -11.49
N LEU A 132 8.39 10.33 -11.46
CA LEU A 132 9.33 11.27 -12.08
C LEU A 132 10.74 11.13 -11.52
N ARG A 133 10.89 11.03 -10.19
CA ARG A 133 12.19 10.78 -9.55
C ARG A 133 12.79 9.43 -9.99
N LYS A 134 11.96 8.41 -10.16
CA LYS A 134 12.40 7.10 -10.67
C LYS A 134 12.86 7.19 -12.12
N ILE A 135 12.18 7.96 -12.98
CA ILE A 135 12.63 8.27 -14.34
C ILE A 135 13.98 8.97 -14.31
N GLN A 136 14.11 10.04 -13.52
CA GLN A 136 15.37 10.79 -13.37
C GLN A 136 16.53 9.89 -12.95
N ALA A 137 16.34 9.08 -11.91
CA ALA A 137 17.37 8.15 -11.45
C ALA A 137 17.76 7.12 -12.53
N ALA A 138 16.77 6.62 -13.28
CA ALA A 138 17.00 5.64 -14.35
C ALA A 138 17.86 6.20 -15.49
N VAL A 139 17.57 7.42 -15.94
CA VAL A 139 18.26 8.04 -17.08
C VAL A 139 19.65 8.55 -16.74
N ILE A 140 19.88 8.95 -15.47
CA ILE A 140 21.19 9.36 -14.98
C ILE A 140 22.15 8.17 -14.85
N VAL A 141 21.65 7.06 -14.30
CA VAL A 141 22.50 5.90 -13.96
C VAL A 141 22.68 4.96 -15.15
N GLY A 142 21.64 4.76 -15.96
CA GLY A 142 21.66 3.82 -17.06
C GLY A 142 21.80 4.50 -18.41
N HIS A 143 22.60 3.94 -19.32
CA HIS A 143 22.50 4.20 -20.75
C HIS A 143 21.15 3.66 -21.28
N VAL A 144 20.05 4.30 -20.91
CA VAL A 144 18.68 3.89 -21.22
C VAL A 144 18.25 4.60 -22.50
N SER A 145 17.80 3.84 -23.50
CA SER A 145 17.24 4.39 -24.75
C SER A 145 15.75 4.74 -24.60
N LEU A 146 15.04 4.02 -23.72
CA LEU A 146 13.60 4.13 -23.57
C LEU A 146 13.18 3.85 -22.13
N VAL A 147 12.28 4.68 -21.62
CA VAL A 147 11.57 4.48 -20.36
C VAL A 147 10.07 4.44 -20.65
N LYS A 148 9.37 3.43 -20.15
CA LYS A 148 7.90 3.35 -20.15
C LYS A 148 7.42 3.31 -18.71
N ALA A 149 6.63 4.31 -18.32
CA ALA A 149 5.97 4.36 -17.03
C ALA A 149 4.46 4.28 -17.22
N ARG A 150 3.83 3.23 -16.67
CA ARG A 150 2.37 3.07 -16.64
C ARG A 150 1.87 3.49 -15.27
N LEU A 151 0.89 4.40 -15.20
CA LEU A 151 0.32 4.89 -13.94
C LEU A 151 -1.21 4.97 -14.03
N ALA A 152 -1.87 5.10 -12.88
CA ALA A 152 -3.27 5.49 -12.85
C ALA A 152 -3.52 6.81 -13.62
N PRO A 153 -4.69 6.99 -14.26
CA PRO A 153 -4.93 8.13 -15.15
C PRO A 153 -4.68 9.50 -14.53
N ALA A 154 -5.06 9.70 -13.27
CA ALA A 154 -4.84 10.98 -12.58
C ALA A 154 -3.35 11.33 -12.42
N ALA A 155 -2.51 10.36 -12.06
CA ALA A 155 -1.07 10.56 -11.91
C ALA A 155 -0.38 10.76 -13.27
N ALA A 156 -0.79 9.98 -14.29
CA ALA A 156 -0.28 10.13 -15.65
C ALA A 156 -0.60 11.51 -16.24
N LEU A 157 -1.85 11.99 -16.08
CA LEU A 157 -2.26 13.31 -16.54
C LEU A 157 -1.48 14.42 -15.84
N PHE A 158 -1.22 14.30 -14.53
CA PHE A 158 -0.40 15.26 -13.82
C PHE A 158 1.03 15.34 -14.38
N LEU A 159 1.67 14.19 -14.63
CA LEU A 159 2.99 14.16 -15.27
C LEU A 159 3.00 14.86 -16.63
N LEU A 160 2.03 14.48 -17.48
CA LEU A 160 1.96 14.96 -18.86
C LEU A 160 1.56 16.44 -19.00
N ASN A 161 0.93 17.03 -17.98
CA ASN A 161 0.50 18.43 -18.04
C ASN A 161 1.36 19.35 -17.17
N ASN A 162 1.57 18.97 -15.90
CA ASN A 162 2.26 19.81 -14.92
C ASN A 162 3.77 19.60 -14.94
N LYS A 163 4.25 18.42 -15.37
CA LYS A 163 5.67 18.05 -15.39
C LYS A 163 6.24 17.80 -16.80
N LYS A 164 5.52 18.23 -17.83
CA LYS A 164 5.91 18.04 -19.24
C LYS A 164 7.28 18.61 -19.60
N PHE A 165 7.63 19.78 -19.04
CA PHE A 165 8.91 20.42 -19.32
C PHE A 165 10.06 19.65 -18.66
N GLU A 166 9.88 19.18 -17.43
CA GLU A 166 10.87 18.34 -16.74
C GLU A 166 11.09 17.01 -17.48
N LEU A 167 10.03 16.38 -17.98
CA LEU A 167 10.14 15.17 -18.81
C LEU A 167 10.91 15.43 -20.10
N ALA A 168 10.56 16.50 -20.84
CA ALA A 168 11.23 16.86 -22.08
C ALA A 168 12.71 17.22 -21.87
N SER A 169 13.06 17.86 -20.74
CA SER A 169 14.45 18.13 -20.39
C SER A 169 15.24 16.83 -20.23
N LEU A 170 14.69 15.82 -19.55
CA LEU A 170 15.34 14.52 -19.38
C LEU A 170 15.51 13.78 -20.70
N GLU A 171 14.50 13.82 -21.58
CA GLU A 171 14.57 13.22 -22.91
C GLU A 171 15.72 13.80 -23.74
N ASN A 172 15.83 15.14 -23.75
CA ASN A 172 16.84 15.85 -24.52
C ASN A 172 18.25 15.71 -23.93
N GLU A 173 18.40 15.81 -22.61
CA GLU A 173 19.71 15.78 -21.95
C GLU A 173 20.36 14.40 -22.02
N TYR A 174 19.57 13.32 -21.85
CA TYR A 174 20.08 11.95 -21.82
C TYR A 174 19.89 11.19 -23.13
N ASP A 175 19.35 11.84 -24.17
CA ASP A 175 19.02 11.23 -25.47
C ASP A 175 18.22 9.94 -25.26
N THR A 176 17.09 10.06 -24.56
CA THR A 176 16.22 8.95 -24.18
C THR A 176 14.77 9.29 -24.50
N ARG A 177 13.93 8.28 -24.68
CA ARG A 177 12.49 8.49 -24.89
C ARG A 177 11.72 8.11 -23.64
N VAL A 178 10.76 8.94 -23.22
CA VAL A 178 9.95 8.71 -22.03
C VAL A 178 8.47 8.60 -22.42
N TYR A 179 7.90 7.42 -22.24
CA TYR A 179 6.48 7.16 -22.45
C TYR A 179 5.76 7.11 -21.12
N ILE A 180 4.80 8.02 -20.95
CA ILE A 180 3.86 8.00 -19.83
C ILE A 180 2.53 7.44 -20.35
N LEU A 181 2.11 6.31 -19.79
CA LEU A 181 0.90 5.60 -20.19
C LEU A 181 -0.12 5.63 -19.04
N ALA A 182 -1.33 6.11 -19.32
CA ALA A 182 -2.44 6.02 -18.41
C ALA A 182 -3.08 4.61 -18.50
N ASP A 183 -3.12 3.88 -17.39
CA ASP A 183 -3.78 2.57 -17.30
C ASP A 183 -4.83 2.59 -16.19
N GLY A 184 -6.11 2.55 -16.57
CA GLY A 184 -7.24 2.54 -15.62
C GLY A 184 -7.38 1.26 -14.80
N ARG A 185 -6.60 0.21 -15.12
CA ARG A 185 -6.56 -1.03 -14.34
C ARG A 185 -5.62 -0.95 -13.14
N LEU A 186 -4.74 0.04 -13.10
CA LEU A 186 -3.84 0.27 -11.98
C LEU A 186 -4.56 1.03 -10.86
N ARG A 187 -4.30 0.65 -9.62
CA ARG A 187 -4.76 1.43 -8.46
C ARG A 187 -4.06 2.78 -8.41
N ALA A 188 -4.66 3.72 -7.69
CA ALA A 188 -4.18 5.11 -7.61
C ALA A 188 -2.71 5.25 -7.14
N ASP A 189 -2.25 4.31 -6.32
CA ASP A 189 -0.89 4.22 -5.76
C ASP A 189 0.04 3.27 -6.52
N GLU A 190 -0.46 2.57 -7.54
CA GLU A 190 0.30 1.60 -8.33
C GLU A 190 0.87 2.22 -9.60
N TYR A 191 2.07 1.78 -9.97
CA TYR A 191 2.69 2.09 -11.24
C TYR A 191 3.59 0.95 -11.70
N GLN A 192 3.74 0.81 -13.01
CA GLN A 192 4.67 -0.15 -13.63
C GLN A 192 5.76 0.63 -14.37
N PHE A 193 6.96 0.08 -14.39
CA PHE A 193 8.13 0.77 -14.91
C PHE A 193 8.99 -0.19 -15.71
N GLU A 194 9.20 0.12 -16.98
CA GLU A 194 10.01 -0.66 -17.92
C GLU A 194 11.09 0.23 -18.54
N MET A 195 12.27 -0.34 -18.79
CA MET A 195 13.41 0.36 -19.39
C MET A 195 14.05 -0.50 -20.47
N GLU A 196 14.51 0.13 -21.55
CA GLU A 196 15.34 -0.51 -22.57
C GLU A 196 16.70 0.21 -22.63
N HIS A 197 17.80 -0.54 -22.70
CA HIS A 197 19.15 0.02 -22.72
C HIS A 197 19.65 0.27 -24.15
N LYS A 198 20.46 1.31 -24.34
CA LYS A 198 21.18 1.59 -25.58
C LYS A 198 22.09 0.39 -25.89
N ARG A 199 21.95 -0.19 -27.09
CA ARG A 199 22.86 -1.24 -27.57
C ARG A 199 24.27 -0.66 -27.66
N LYS A 200 25.26 -1.35 -27.08
CA LYS A 200 26.67 -1.03 -27.32
C LYS A 200 26.98 -1.29 -28.79
N ILE A 201 27.27 -0.24 -29.54
CA ILE A 201 27.83 -0.38 -30.89
C ILE A 201 29.27 -0.84 -30.70
N SER A 202 29.58 -2.12 -30.95
CA SER A 202 30.95 -2.56 -31.13
C SER A 202 31.46 -1.97 -32.46
N PRO A 203 32.59 -1.26 -32.48
CA PRO A 203 33.10 -0.68 -33.71
C PRO A 203 33.46 -1.82 -34.67
N SER A 204 32.77 -1.87 -35.82
CA SER A 204 33.12 -2.72 -36.94
C SER A 204 34.51 -2.31 -37.43
N THR A 205 35.48 -3.23 -37.35
CA THR A 205 36.77 -3.07 -38.01
C THR A 205 36.56 -2.93 -39.51
N THR A 206 36.83 -1.73 -40.03
CA THR A 206 36.92 -1.42 -41.45
C THR A 206 38.06 -2.24 -42.06
N SER A 207 37.75 -3.32 -42.78
CA SER A 207 38.72 -3.99 -43.65
C SER A 207 38.71 -3.34 -45.04
N THR A 208 39.76 -2.60 -45.33
CA THR A 208 40.10 -2.01 -46.63
C THR A 208 40.16 -3.08 -47.75
N PRO A 209 39.75 -2.79 -49.00
CA PRO A 209 39.75 -3.76 -50.08
C PRO A 209 41.17 -3.97 -50.66
N LYS A 210 41.56 -5.22 -50.91
CA LYS A 210 42.77 -5.56 -51.68
C LYS A 210 42.36 -6.38 -52.90
N GLY A 211 42.65 -5.83 -54.09
CA GLY A 211 42.35 -6.45 -55.38
C GLY A 211 43.31 -7.59 -55.76
N THR A 212 42.71 -8.61 -56.38
CA THR A 212 43.12 -9.39 -57.57
C THR A 212 44.55 -9.97 -57.68
N ASN A 213 44.67 -11.30 -57.77
CA ASN A 213 44.93 -12.02 -59.04
C ASN A 213 44.85 -13.56 -58.92
N ASN A 214 44.36 -14.19 -60.01
CA ASN A 214 44.18 -15.62 -60.28
C ASN A 214 45.50 -16.43 -60.35
N SER A 215 45.46 -17.74 -60.02
CA SER A 215 45.44 -18.85 -61.02
C SER A 215 45.79 -20.25 -60.45
N HIS A 216 44.87 -21.22 -60.65
CA HIS A 216 44.99 -22.61 -61.15
C HIS A 216 45.83 -23.73 -60.48
N GLY A 217 45.15 -24.89 -60.35
CA GLY A 217 45.64 -26.29 -60.43
C GLY A 217 45.77 -27.00 -59.08
N ASP A 218 45.41 -28.26 -58.84
CA ASP A 218 44.59 -29.32 -59.45
C ASP A 218 44.39 -30.38 -58.32
N ASP A 219 43.36 -31.23 -58.42
CA ASP A 219 43.29 -32.64 -57.91
C ASP A 219 43.42 -32.91 -56.38
N ASP A 220 42.72 -33.84 -55.71
CA ASP A 220 41.89 -34.98 -56.06
C ASP A 220 41.21 -35.53 -54.76
N SER A 221 40.22 -36.42 -54.91
CA SER A 221 39.77 -37.46 -53.97
C SER A 221 38.82 -37.13 -52.80
N SER A 222 37.53 -37.37 -53.07
CA SER A 222 36.37 -37.73 -52.19
C SER A 222 36.55 -39.10 -51.46
N PRO A 223 35.55 -39.71 -50.76
CA PRO A 223 34.30 -39.24 -50.12
C PRO A 223 33.99 -39.93 -48.74
N SER A 224 32.73 -39.77 -48.28
CA SER A 224 31.94 -40.65 -47.36
C SER A 224 32.15 -40.44 -45.84
N GLU A 225 31.14 -40.48 -44.96
CA GLU A 225 29.72 -40.84 -45.05
C GLU A 225 29.01 -40.34 -43.77
N SER A 226 27.72 -40.00 -43.90
CA SER A 226 26.56 -40.22 -43.00
C SER A 226 26.73 -40.27 -41.45
N ASP A 227 25.83 -39.74 -40.61
CA ASP A 227 24.39 -39.98 -40.51
C ASP A 227 23.71 -38.94 -39.57
N GLU A 228 22.49 -38.56 -39.95
CA GLU A 228 21.39 -38.02 -39.09
C GLU A 228 20.74 -39.17 -38.25
N PRO A 229 19.64 -39.02 -37.47
CA PRO A 229 18.88 -37.86 -36.96
C PRO A 229 18.43 -38.01 -35.46
N SER A 230 17.61 -37.05 -34.98
CA SER A 230 16.37 -37.18 -34.14
C SER A 230 16.40 -38.01 -32.82
N ASP A 231 15.71 -37.72 -31.72
CA ASP A 231 14.38 -37.11 -31.53
C ASP A 231 14.04 -37.08 -30.02
N GLN A 232 13.02 -36.29 -29.68
CA GLN A 232 12.03 -36.52 -28.59
C GLN A 232 12.49 -36.49 -27.12
N GLU A 233 11.66 -36.25 -26.10
CA GLU A 233 10.37 -35.60 -25.81
C GLU A 233 10.16 -35.89 -24.29
N GLU A 234 9.09 -35.36 -23.68
CA GLU A 234 8.59 -35.69 -22.33
C GLU A 234 9.33 -35.10 -21.12
N ALA A 235 8.69 -34.76 -20.00
CA ALA A 235 7.32 -34.46 -19.62
C ALA A 235 7.39 -34.06 -18.14
N SER A 236 6.46 -33.20 -17.70
CA SER A 236 6.01 -33.12 -16.29
C SER A 236 5.42 -34.51 -15.86
N PRO A 237 5.11 -34.84 -14.58
CA PRO A 237 4.58 -33.93 -13.55
C PRO A 237 4.89 -34.27 -12.07
N ALA A 238 4.55 -33.32 -11.18
CA ALA A 238 3.66 -33.48 -10.00
C ALA A 238 3.63 -32.16 -9.19
#